data_AF-A0A199P2B4-F1
#
_entry.id   AF-A0A199P2B4-F1
#
_cell.length_a   1.000
_cell.length_b   1.000
_cell.length_c   1.000
_cell.angle_alpha   90.00
_cell.angle_beta   90.00
_cell.angle_gamma   90.00
#
_symmetry.space_group_name_H-M   'P 1'
#
loop_
_entity.id
_entity.type
_entity.pdbx_description
1 polymer ?
#
loop_
_entity_poly.entity_id
_entity_poly.type
_entity_poly.pdbx_seq_one_letter_code
_entity_poly.pdbx_strand_id
1 'polypeptide(L)'
;MSADPALTRALLDALAPEPQGVALARLCKRLGVRMSVLLRTLAWLGEATLDGRAGPDWIRVETRGEREVAVLTAAGRAQLAG
;
A
#
# COMPACT_ATOMS: atom_id res chain seq x y z
N MET A 1 12.83 -11.05 -0.48
CA MET A 1 11.66 -11.46 -1.31
C MET A 1 10.82 -10.22 -1.55
N SER A 2 10.71 -9.77 -2.80
CA SER A 2 9.89 -8.59 -3.18
C SER A 2 8.40 -8.81 -2.92
N ALA A 3 7.62 -7.73 -2.86
CA ALA A 3 6.17 -7.80 -3.01
C ALA A 3 5.77 -8.41 -4.37
N ASP A 4 4.64 -9.12 -4.40
CA ASP A 4 4.03 -9.65 -5.62
C ASP A 4 3.66 -8.47 -6.57
N PRO A 5 4.23 -8.40 -7.78
CA PRO A 5 3.97 -7.29 -8.71
C PRO A 5 2.50 -7.09 -9.08
N ALA A 6 1.73 -8.18 -9.20
CA ALA A 6 0.31 -8.10 -9.56
C ALA A 6 -0.51 -7.49 -8.42
N LEU A 7 -0.25 -7.93 -7.19
CA LEU A 7 -0.89 -7.37 -6.00
C LEU A 7 -0.46 -5.92 -5.75
N THR A 8 0.81 -5.58 -5.99
CA THR A 8 1.30 -4.20 -5.94
C THR A 8 0.54 -3.31 -6.91
N ARG A 9 0.40 -3.71 -8.17
CA ARG A 9 -0.35 -2.92 -9.17
C ARG A 9 -1.81 -2.76 -8.75
N ALA A 10 -2.46 -3.84 -8.33
CA ALA A 10 -3.85 -3.79 -7.89
C ALA A 10 -4.06 -2.88 -6.66
N LEU A 11 -3.10 -2.83 -5.73
CA LEU A 11 -3.10 -1.89 -4.60
C LEU A 11 -3.01 -0.44 -5.05
N LEU A 12 -2.07 -0.13 -5.94
CA LEU A 12 -1.88 1.24 -6.45
C LEU A 12 -3.15 1.70 -7.19
N ASP A 13 -3.70 0.86 -8.08
CA ASP A 13 -4.93 1.16 -8.81
C ASP A 13 -6.15 1.35 -7.87
N ALA A 14 -6.25 0.54 -6.81
CA ALA A 14 -7.35 0.64 -5.83
C ALA A 14 -7.27 1.89 -4.94
N LEU A 15 -6.07 2.46 -4.77
CA LEU A 15 -5.83 3.67 -3.98
C LEU A 15 -5.82 4.95 -4.82
N ALA A 16 -5.51 4.86 -6.12
CA ALA A 16 -5.43 5.99 -7.03
C ALA A 16 -6.66 6.92 -7.00
N PRO A 17 -7.92 6.42 -7.04
CA PRO A 17 -9.10 7.27 -6.98
C PRO A 17 -9.47 7.75 -5.58
N GLU A 18 -8.75 7.33 -4.53
CA GLU A 18 -9.09 7.54 -3.13
C GLU A 18 -8.02 8.43 -2.46
N PRO A 19 -8.06 9.77 -2.67
CA PRO A 19 -7.01 10.67 -2.17
C PRO A 19 -6.89 10.66 -0.65
N GLN A 20 -7.97 10.33 0.06
CA GLN A 20 -8.01 10.19 1.51
C GLN A 20 -7.54 8.82 2.00
N GLY A 21 -7.18 7.91 1.10
CA GLY A 21 -6.81 6.53 1.42
C GLY A 21 -7.99 5.61 1.69
N VAL A 22 -7.68 4.33 1.86
CA VAL A 22 -8.66 3.26 2.05
C VAL A 22 -8.32 2.44 3.29
N ALA A 23 -9.32 2.17 4.13
CA ALA A 23 -9.15 1.32 5.31
C ALA A 23 -8.64 -0.08 4.92
N LEU A 24 -7.69 -0.62 5.70
CA LEU A 24 -7.03 -1.90 5.36
C LEU A 24 -8.01 -3.08 5.20
N ALA A 25 -9.03 -3.14 6.06
CA ALA A 25 -10.08 -4.16 5.96
C ALA A 25 -10.86 -4.06 4.63
N ARG A 26 -11.10 -2.84 4.14
CA ARG A 26 -11.77 -2.61 2.84
C ARG A 26 -10.86 -2.98 1.67
N LEU A 27 -9.56 -2.75 1.77
CA LEU A 27 -8.59 -3.21 0.77
C LEU A 27 -8.53 -4.73 0.70
N CYS A 28 -8.45 -5.43 1.84
CA CYS A 28 -8.50 -6.90 1.87
C CYS A 28 -9.73 -7.42 1.12
N LYS A 29 -10.90 -6.83 1.38
CA LYS A 29 -12.15 -7.20 0.70
C LYS A 29 -12.13 -6.90 -0.79
N ARG A 30 -11.67 -5.71 -1.21
CA ARG A 30 -11.60 -5.29 -2.62
C ARG A 30 -10.66 -6.18 -3.44
N LEU A 31 -9.53 -6.55 -2.85
CA LEU A 31 -8.44 -7.26 -3.53
C LEU A 31 -8.53 -8.79 -3.36
N GLY A 32 -9.46 -9.29 -2.54
CA GLY A 32 -9.62 -10.72 -2.28
C GLY A 32 -8.43 -11.34 -1.53
N VAL A 33 -7.69 -10.55 -0.73
CA VAL A 33 -6.48 -11.01 -0.02
C VAL A 33 -6.69 -11.03 1.49
N ARG A 34 -5.91 -11.88 2.17
CA ARG A 34 -5.87 -11.93 3.64
C ARG A 34 -5.10 -10.73 4.19
N MET A 35 -5.46 -10.30 5.42
CA MET A 35 -4.78 -9.18 6.11
C MET A 35 -3.26 -9.36 6.20
N SER A 36 -2.77 -10.56 6.54
CA SER A 36 -1.33 -10.81 6.62
C SER A 36 -0.60 -10.67 5.28
N VAL A 37 -1.27 -10.98 4.17
CA VAL A 37 -0.73 -10.78 2.82
C VAL A 37 -0.68 -9.29 2.52
N LEU A 38 -1.76 -8.55 2.81
CA LEU A 38 -1.80 -7.10 2.64
C LEU A 38 -0.70 -6.40 3.46
N LEU A 39 -0.58 -6.69 4.75
CA LEU A 39 0.41 -6.07 5.64
C LEU A 39 1.85 -6.36 5.20
N ARG A 40 2.13 -7.59 4.76
CA ARG A 40 3.44 -7.94 4.22
C ARG A 40 3.75 -7.12 2.96
N THR A 41 2.79 -7.01 2.05
CA THR A 41 2.96 -6.19 0.84
C THR A 41 3.18 -4.72 1.21
N LEU A 42 2.37 -4.16 2.10
CA LEU A 42 2.51 -2.77 2.56
C LEU A 42 3.87 -2.50 3.22
N ALA A 43 4.43 -3.46 3.96
CA ALA A 43 5.76 -3.32 4.53
C ALA A 43 6.83 -3.09 3.45
N TRP A 44 6.73 -3.77 2.30
CA TRP A 44 7.64 -3.58 1.16
C TRP A 44 7.41 -2.28 0.38
N LEU A 45 6.21 -1.71 0.45
CA LEU A 45 5.81 -0.54 -0.35
C LEU A 45 5.88 0.79 0.41
N GLY A 46 5.97 0.74 1.74
CA GLY A 46 6.12 1.93 2.57
C GLY A 46 7.56 2.43 2.68
N GLU A 47 7.81 3.22 3.71
CA GLU A 47 9.13 3.80 4.01
C GLU A 47 10.05 2.86 4.81
N ALA A 48 9.56 1.68 5.20
CA ALA A 48 10.31 0.75 6.02
C ALA A 48 11.65 0.41 5.34
N THR A 49 12.74 0.53 6.10
CA THR A 49 14.06 0.15 5.60
C THR A 49 14.16 -1.38 5.61
N LEU A 50 14.25 -1.96 4.42
CA LEU A 50 14.37 -3.41 4.22
C LEU A 50 15.74 -3.66 3.60
N ASP A 51 16.52 -4.54 4.22
CA ASP A 51 17.89 -4.86 3.82
C ASP A 51 18.79 -3.62 3.63
N GLY A 52 18.63 -2.62 4.50
CA GLY A 52 19.42 -1.38 4.50
C GLY A 52 19.04 -0.36 3.42
N ARG A 53 17.98 -0.61 2.63
CA ARG A 53 17.43 0.36 1.68
C ARG A 53 16.07 0.83 2.16
N ALA A 54 15.85 2.14 2.19
CA ALA A 54 14.52 2.70 2.41
C ALA A 54 13.58 2.13 1.34
N GLY A 55 12.41 1.68 1.77
CA GLY A 55 11.35 1.30 0.85
C GLY A 55 10.95 2.48 -0.05
N PRO A 56 10.20 2.22 -1.12
CA PRO A 56 9.98 3.20 -2.19
C PRO A 56 9.04 4.35 -1.80
N ASP A 57 8.50 4.34 -0.58
CA ASP A 57 7.51 5.29 -0.09
C ASP A 57 6.31 5.43 -1.04
N TRP A 58 5.81 4.33 -1.59
CA TRP A 58 4.66 4.39 -2.50
C TRP A 58 3.32 4.44 -1.76
N ILE A 59 3.26 3.78 -0.59
CA ILE A 59 2.04 3.70 0.22
C ILE A 59 2.40 3.92 1.69
N ARG A 60 1.70 4.85 2.34
CA ARG A 60 1.80 5.08 3.79
C ARG A 60 0.58 4.49 4.50
N VAL A 61 0.79 3.88 5.65
CA VAL A 61 -0.32 3.47 6.54
C VAL A 61 -0.45 4.50 7.66
N GLU A 62 -1.66 5.03 7.82
CA GLU A 62 -2.00 6.01 8.84
C GLU A 62 -3.04 5.44 9.81
N THR A 63 -2.84 5.68 11.10
CA THR A 63 -3.85 5.40 12.12
C THR A 63 -4.82 6.57 12.20
N ARG A 64 -6.10 6.31 11.91
CA ARG A 64 -7.19 7.30 11.97
C ARG A 64 -8.27 6.82 12.93
N GLY A 65 -8.17 7.27 14.19
CA GLY A 65 -9.00 6.75 15.28
C GLY A 65 -8.70 5.28 15.52
N GLU A 66 -9.73 4.43 15.41
CA GLU A 66 -9.62 2.99 15.62
C GLU A 66 -9.27 2.19 14.35
N ARG A 67 -8.94 2.86 13.25
CA ARG A 67 -8.75 2.21 11.94
C ARG A 67 -7.41 2.57 11.33
N GLU A 68 -6.80 1.60 10.67
CA GLU A 68 -5.64 1.82 9.80
C GLU A 68 -6.10 2.07 8.36
N VAL A 69 -5.51 3.09 7.73
CA VAL A 69 -5.82 3.55 6.37
C VAL A 69 -4.55 3.58 5.56
N ALA A 70 -4.54 2.89 4.41
CA ALA A 70 -3.46 3.01 3.44
C ALA A 70 -3.72 4.20 2.51
N VAL A 71 -2.72 5.06 2.35
CA VAL A 71 -2.77 6.28 1.55
C VAL A 71 -1.70 6.22 0.47
N LEU A 72 -2.08 6.53 -0.77
CA LEU A 72 -1.13 6.65 -1.88
C LEU A 72 -0.34 7.97 -1.76
N THR A 73 0.98 7.85 -1.73
CA THR A 73 1.88 9.01 -1.62
C THR A 73 2.08 9.69 -2.98
N ALA A 74 2.85 10.78 -3.01
CA ALA A 74 3.28 11.38 -4.28
C ALA A 74 4.15 10.43 -5.12
N ALA A 75 5.10 9.71 -4.51
CA ALA A 75 5.95 8.75 -5.21
C ALA A 75 5.13 7.58 -5.78
N GLY A 76 4.15 7.07 -5.02
CA GLY A 76 3.23 6.04 -5.50
C GLY A 76 2.36 6.49 -6.67
N ARG A 77 1.94 7.77 -6.71
CA ARG A 77 1.23 8.34 -7.88
C ARG A 77 2.13 8.45 -9.10
N ALA A 78 3.38 8.87 -8.93
CA ALA A 78 4.34 8.93 -10.04
C ALA A 78 4.58 7.54 -10.66
N GLN A 79 4.63 6.49 -9.82
CA GLN A 79 4.76 5.10 -10.27
C GLN A 79 3.58 4.60 -11.12
N LEU A 80 2.39 5.19 -10.99
CA LEU A 80 1.23 4.86 -11.85
C LEU A 80 1.29 5.55 -13.22
N ALA A 81 2.03 6.66 -13.32
CA ALA A 81 2.10 7.50 -14.51
C ALA A 81 3.27 7.13 -15.45
N GLY A 82 4.22 6.31 -14.99
CA GLY A 82 5.31 5.74 -15.78
C GLY A 82 5.04 4.28 -16.16
#